data_AF-A0A1F8WG01-F1
#
_entry.id   AF-A0A1F8WG01-F1
#
_cell.length_a   1.000
_cell.length_b   1.000
_cell.length_c   1.000
_cell.angle_alpha   90.00
_cell.angle_beta   90.00
_cell.angle_gamma   90.00
#
_symmetry.space_group_name_H-M   'P 1'
#
loop_
_entity.id
_entity.type
_entity.pdbx_description
1 polymer ?
#
loop_
_entity_poly.entity_id
_entity_poly.type
_entity_poly.pdbx_seq_one_letter_code
_entity_poly.pdbx_strand_id
1 'polypeptide(L)'
;MKNSSLYLVLFISIFLSACGGGGSGSGSKDLDVDNDGIETIADCNDADPSINPSATDLPDEDFSDSNCDGIDGNISKGIWVSATEGNDSFTGTIDAPVQTISKALSLAALLPVSDRQVYVVSGAYAEDLIVENDINLYGGYELLSSGTRARNLTSARASLLGVDGDKKVNLTFNGTTSPVDFTVLIQNGNSTLDGFILDSDKSGFGVILINAGGSIKNSILQEKIPLAPRDVSGLVAVIIETLATENRVVSVSKNLLTMTGNGLAGNGKDFGVVALPEDAALKNLSLNVSDNTFDSEGDGEVAIAVFGADNDDNPNDDPTTDARSEITMVVKNNFFSMTSSHSVSSGVAGGLLIDDAVVPGPNYFIESVEVTGNEFIYDGDGTGVGASIGPARGHSIIANNVLSLDTRMTGVIGMTSFMSHTDVFYNTLSVDLNGKNSYGLLFMGDDSLLNYINQTPGSVTNNIFSLKSVSFAACGLIGVLEMMKATADANVNMASPSEFKNNDIFVTGDCTTEILYSDIQTVSPPGTRLDINSINNLNNKLGFRPDDPTVFSNNISEDPLFTNTIAGDFTLTGASPALDSGLMFEAGWKDITGTLRPQGPEVDMGAYEK
;
A
#
# COMPACT_ATOMS: atom_id res chain seq x y z
N MET A 1 -29.12 -43.07 -17.34
CA MET A 1 -27.92 -43.54 -18.05
C MET A 1 -26.83 -42.52 -17.75
N LYS A 2 -26.26 -42.56 -16.54
CA LYS A 2 -24.92 -43.11 -16.23
C LYS A 2 -23.84 -42.59 -17.20
N ASN A 3 -23.06 -41.62 -16.75
CA ASN A 3 -21.62 -41.84 -16.55
C ASN A 3 -21.04 -40.75 -15.64
N SER A 4 -20.67 -41.20 -14.44
CA SER A 4 -19.87 -40.50 -13.44
C SER A 4 -18.41 -40.87 -13.70
N SER A 5 -17.53 -39.89 -13.86
CA SER A 5 -16.08 -40.10 -13.88
C SER A 5 -15.51 -39.71 -12.52
N LEU A 6 -15.18 -40.74 -11.75
CA LEU A 6 -14.58 -40.75 -10.43
C LEU A 6 -13.08 -40.51 -10.60
N TYR A 7 -12.55 -39.38 -10.10
CA TYR A 7 -11.10 -39.17 -9.98
C TYR A 7 -10.61 -39.84 -8.68
N LEU A 8 -9.79 -40.86 -8.88
CA LEU A 8 -9.15 -41.69 -7.87
C LEU A 8 -7.85 -41.00 -7.39
N VAL A 9 -7.81 -40.60 -6.13
CA VAL A 9 -6.59 -40.10 -5.47
C VAL A 9 -5.68 -41.28 -5.13
N LEU A 10 -4.45 -41.23 -5.64
CA LEU A 10 -3.42 -42.26 -5.51
C LEU A 10 -2.71 -42.12 -4.15
N PHE A 11 -3.02 -42.99 -3.19
CA PHE A 11 -2.21 -43.18 -1.98
C PHE A 11 -0.99 -44.05 -2.31
N ILE A 12 0.21 -43.51 -2.16
CA ILE A 12 1.46 -44.27 -2.17
C ILE A 12 1.66 -44.86 -0.77
N SER A 13 1.48 -46.17 -0.65
CA SER A 13 1.90 -46.96 0.52
C SER A 13 3.22 -47.66 0.17
N ILE A 14 4.31 -47.24 0.81
CA ILE A 14 5.60 -47.95 0.77
C ILE A 14 5.66 -48.86 2.00
N PHE A 15 5.71 -50.18 1.80
CA PHE A 15 6.05 -51.13 2.85
C PHE A 15 7.29 -51.95 2.46
N LEU A 16 8.30 -51.79 3.33
CA LEU A 16 9.38 -52.70 3.76
C LEU A 16 9.89 -53.82 2.84
N SER A 17 11.21 -53.79 2.63
CA SER A 17 12.03 -54.99 2.47
C SER A 17 12.89 -55.18 3.72
N ALA A 18 12.77 -56.36 4.33
CA ALA A 18 13.51 -56.78 5.51
C ALA A 18 14.98 -57.16 5.17
N CYS A 19 15.89 -56.86 6.10
CA CYS A 19 17.09 -57.67 6.32
C CYS A 19 17.32 -57.77 7.84
N GLY A 20 17.48 -58.99 8.33
CA GLY A 20 17.50 -59.33 9.74
C GLY A 20 18.87 -59.23 10.42
N GLY A 21 18.84 -59.37 11.74
CA GLY A 21 20.02 -59.57 12.57
C GLY A 21 19.74 -59.23 14.03
N GLY A 22 19.50 -60.25 14.85
CA GLY A 22 19.15 -60.09 16.26
C GLY A 22 20.27 -59.56 17.15
N GLY A 23 19.87 -58.83 18.18
CA GLY A 23 20.70 -58.40 19.29
C GLY A 23 19.86 -57.65 20.33
N SER A 24 19.37 -58.35 21.34
CA SER A 24 18.77 -57.74 22.52
C SER A 24 19.83 -56.93 23.28
N GLY A 25 19.72 -55.62 23.20
CA GLY A 25 20.36 -54.65 24.09
C GLY A 25 19.33 -53.58 24.42
N SER A 26 18.99 -53.47 25.70
CA SER A 26 18.17 -52.40 26.27
C SER A 26 18.84 -51.03 25.99
N GLY A 27 18.46 -50.38 24.89
CA GLY A 27 18.79 -48.99 24.58
C GLY A 27 17.54 -48.14 24.67
N SER A 28 17.35 -47.49 25.81
CA SER A 28 16.41 -46.37 25.95
C SER A 28 16.90 -45.20 25.10
N LYS A 29 15.95 -44.48 24.49
CA LYS A 29 16.04 -43.11 23.95
C LYS A 29 16.76 -42.97 22.60
N ASP A 30 15.95 -42.82 21.55
CA ASP A 30 15.59 -41.45 21.22
C ASP A 30 14.08 -41.30 21.47
N LEU A 31 13.71 -40.49 22.46
CA LEU A 31 12.30 -40.24 22.82
C LEU A 31 11.92 -38.79 22.54
N ASP A 32 12.87 -37.99 22.07
CA ASP A 32 12.84 -36.52 21.96
C ASP A 32 13.85 -36.20 20.83
N VAL A 33 13.39 -36.35 19.59
CA VAL A 33 14.26 -36.45 18.40
C VAL A 33 14.92 -35.10 18.07
N ASP A 34 14.30 -34.00 18.45
CA ASP A 34 14.84 -32.65 18.27
C ASP A 34 15.48 -32.03 19.53
N ASN A 35 15.39 -32.72 20.67
CA ASN A 35 16.00 -32.37 21.96
C ASN A 35 15.45 -31.09 22.62
N ASP A 36 14.15 -30.83 22.50
CA ASP A 36 13.48 -29.72 23.18
C ASP A 36 13.06 -30.05 24.63
N GLY A 37 13.17 -31.32 25.02
CA GLY A 37 12.85 -31.82 26.36
C GLY A 37 11.44 -32.39 26.51
N ILE A 38 10.64 -32.43 25.44
CA ILE A 38 9.34 -33.10 25.36
C ILE A 38 9.52 -34.46 24.68
N GLU A 39 8.86 -35.49 25.22
CA GLU A 39 8.92 -36.81 24.59
C GLU A 39 7.93 -36.89 23.42
N THR A 40 8.36 -37.39 22.25
CA THR A 40 7.64 -37.92 21.06
C THR A 40 6.13 -38.11 21.13
N ILE A 41 5.59 -38.63 22.23
CA ILE A 41 4.16 -38.94 22.38
C ILE A 41 3.32 -37.72 22.79
N ALA A 42 3.94 -36.72 23.42
CA ALA A 42 3.33 -35.47 23.81
C ALA A 42 3.67 -34.34 22.82
N ASP A 43 4.69 -34.53 22.00
CA ASP A 43 5.13 -33.61 20.98
C ASP A 43 4.31 -33.77 19.68
N CYS A 44 3.72 -32.67 19.18
CA CYS A 44 2.99 -32.70 17.92
C CYS A 44 3.91 -32.65 16.69
N ASN A 45 5.17 -32.26 16.83
CA ASN A 45 6.19 -32.34 15.79
C ASN A 45 7.60 -32.57 16.36
N ASP A 46 7.89 -33.83 16.71
CA ASP A 46 9.18 -34.34 17.21
C ASP A 46 10.39 -34.16 16.27
N ALA A 47 10.24 -33.46 15.14
CA ALA A 47 11.35 -33.07 14.25
C ALA A 47 11.66 -31.57 14.30
N ASP A 48 10.91 -30.78 15.09
CA ASP A 48 11.03 -29.33 15.20
C ASP A 48 10.92 -28.87 16.66
N PRO A 49 12.04 -28.45 17.29
CA PRO A 49 12.07 -28.14 18.71
C PRO A 49 11.33 -26.84 19.07
N SER A 50 10.76 -26.16 18.07
CA SER A 50 9.91 -24.97 18.26
C SER A 50 8.41 -25.28 18.31
N ILE A 51 8.00 -26.51 17.98
CA ILE A 51 6.60 -26.95 17.95
C ILE A 51 6.41 -28.03 19.01
N ASN A 52 5.93 -27.66 20.19
CA ASN A 52 5.74 -28.57 21.31
C ASN A 52 4.78 -27.97 22.36
N PRO A 53 4.21 -28.76 23.30
CA PRO A 53 3.22 -28.29 24.27
C PRO A 53 3.63 -27.11 25.18
N SER A 54 4.91 -26.76 25.24
CA SER A 54 5.43 -25.65 26.03
C SER A 54 5.79 -24.41 25.21
N ALA A 55 5.72 -24.51 23.87
CA ALA A 55 5.98 -23.42 22.96
C ALA A 55 4.98 -22.27 23.17
N THR A 56 5.40 -21.07 22.76
CA THR A 56 4.50 -19.93 22.69
C THR A 56 3.81 -19.96 21.34
N ASP A 57 2.49 -19.95 21.37
CA ASP A 57 1.64 -19.90 20.19
C ASP A 57 0.86 -18.59 20.18
N LEU A 58 1.08 -17.80 19.13
CA LEU A 58 0.35 -16.57 18.84
C LEU A 58 -0.27 -16.72 17.46
N PRO A 59 -1.48 -16.17 17.22
CA PRO A 59 -2.10 -16.29 15.91
C PRO A 59 -1.20 -15.75 14.80
N ASP A 60 -0.88 -16.62 13.84
CA ASP A 60 0.06 -16.33 12.76
C ASP A 60 -0.56 -16.54 11.35
N GLU A 61 0.26 -16.43 10.32
CA GLU A 61 -0.17 -16.51 8.91
C GLU A 61 -0.20 -17.95 8.38
N ASP A 62 0.54 -18.86 9.00
CA ASP A 62 0.62 -20.27 8.66
C ASP A 62 -0.44 -21.09 9.43
N PHE A 63 -1.12 -20.46 10.39
CA PHE A 63 -2.09 -21.05 11.30
C PHE A 63 -1.46 -22.20 12.10
N SER A 64 -0.20 -22.02 12.50
CA SER A 64 0.60 -23.07 13.11
C SER A 64 0.23 -23.25 14.58
N ASP A 65 -0.33 -24.42 14.92
CA ASP A 65 -0.50 -24.87 16.30
C ASP A 65 0.87 -25.26 16.88
N SER A 66 1.62 -24.26 17.30
CA SER A 66 2.98 -24.39 17.80
C SER A 66 3.01 -25.01 19.19
N ASN A 67 1.94 -24.83 19.97
CA ASN A 67 1.85 -25.38 21.33
C ASN A 67 0.99 -26.64 21.45
N CYS A 68 0.65 -27.27 20.32
CA CYS A 68 -0.10 -28.53 20.24
C CYS A 68 -1.42 -28.52 21.02
N ASP A 69 -2.04 -27.35 21.25
CA ASP A 69 -3.28 -27.24 22.04
C ASP A 69 -4.55 -27.33 21.17
N GLY A 70 -4.38 -27.39 19.85
CA GLY A 70 -5.41 -27.67 18.85
C GLY A 70 -5.95 -26.43 18.14
N ILE A 71 -5.37 -25.24 18.35
CA ILE A 71 -5.75 -24.00 17.67
C ILE A 71 -4.51 -23.23 17.18
N ASP A 72 -4.74 -22.23 16.32
CA ASP A 72 -3.78 -21.15 16.07
C ASP A 72 -3.97 -20.07 17.15
N GLY A 73 -2.97 -19.89 18.01
CA GLY A 73 -3.04 -19.17 19.29
C GLY A 73 -3.00 -20.11 20.50
N ASN A 74 -3.35 -19.60 21.69
CA ASN A 74 -3.27 -20.39 22.93
C ASN A 74 -4.60 -20.41 23.68
N ILE A 75 -5.22 -21.58 23.82
CA ILE A 75 -6.55 -21.78 24.44
C ILE A 75 -6.58 -21.29 25.90
N SER A 76 -5.49 -21.53 26.62
CA SER A 76 -5.39 -21.23 28.06
C SER A 76 -5.08 -19.78 28.37
N LYS A 77 -4.74 -18.98 27.35
CA LYS A 77 -4.41 -17.56 27.43
C LYS A 77 -5.43 -16.72 26.68
N GLY A 78 -5.34 -15.40 26.83
CA GLY A 78 -6.23 -14.46 26.16
C GLY A 78 -7.68 -14.53 26.63
N ILE A 79 -8.56 -13.85 25.89
CA ILE A 79 -9.98 -13.71 26.18
C ILE A 79 -10.80 -14.09 24.94
N TRP A 80 -11.75 -15.01 25.12
CA TRP A 80 -12.63 -15.50 24.07
C TRP A 80 -13.95 -14.73 24.02
N VAL A 81 -14.38 -14.39 22.80
CA VAL A 81 -15.62 -13.64 22.53
C VAL A 81 -16.50 -14.41 21.57
N SER A 82 -17.78 -14.57 21.90
CA SER A 82 -18.77 -15.21 21.03
C SER A 82 -20.10 -14.48 21.12
N ALA A 83 -20.58 -13.92 19.99
CA ALA A 83 -21.86 -13.21 19.95
C ALA A 83 -23.06 -14.12 20.32
N THR A 84 -22.96 -15.42 20.04
CA THR A 84 -24.06 -16.38 20.17
C THR A 84 -23.99 -17.23 21.43
N GLU A 85 -22.80 -17.64 21.86
CA GLU A 85 -22.59 -18.48 23.06
C GLU A 85 -22.16 -17.67 24.29
N GLY A 86 -21.71 -16.43 24.08
CA GLY A 86 -21.09 -15.63 25.12
C GLY A 86 -22.08 -14.95 26.06
N ASN A 87 -21.56 -14.54 27.21
CA ASN A 87 -22.26 -13.71 28.18
C ASN A 87 -21.25 -12.79 28.90
N ASP A 88 -21.52 -11.50 29.00
CA ASP A 88 -20.57 -10.54 29.61
C ASP A 88 -20.38 -10.69 31.12
N SER A 89 -21.13 -11.58 31.77
CA SER A 89 -20.87 -12.03 33.14
C SER A 89 -19.86 -13.18 33.23
N PHE A 90 -19.48 -13.79 32.11
CA PHE A 90 -18.50 -14.87 32.06
C PHE A 90 -17.06 -14.36 32.15
N THR A 91 -16.14 -15.29 32.38
CA THR A 91 -14.72 -15.01 32.59
C THR A 91 -13.95 -14.83 31.28
N GLY A 92 -14.53 -15.14 30.13
CA GLY A 92 -13.86 -15.02 28.83
C GLY A 92 -12.94 -16.19 28.48
N THR A 93 -13.19 -17.37 29.04
CA THR A 93 -12.48 -18.61 28.64
C THR A 93 -13.17 -19.23 27.43
N ILE A 94 -12.54 -20.20 26.77
CA ILE A 94 -13.13 -20.88 25.61
C ILE A 94 -14.51 -21.53 25.91
N ASP A 95 -14.67 -22.06 27.13
CA ASP A 95 -15.91 -22.70 27.63
C ASP A 95 -16.93 -21.69 28.17
N ALA A 96 -16.49 -20.48 28.51
CA ALA A 96 -17.32 -19.40 29.05
C ALA A 96 -16.91 -18.07 28.41
N PRO A 97 -17.12 -17.91 27.09
CA PRO A 97 -16.71 -16.71 26.36
C PRO A 97 -17.56 -15.51 26.75
N VAL A 98 -17.01 -14.30 26.67
CA VAL A 98 -17.83 -13.09 26.81
C VAL A 98 -18.63 -12.81 25.54
N GLN A 99 -19.68 -11.99 25.64
CA GLN A 99 -20.56 -11.73 24.50
C GLN A 99 -20.06 -10.59 23.64
N THR A 100 -19.56 -9.52 24.26
CA THR A 100 -19.11 -8.30 23.59
C THR A 100 -17.59 -8.21 23.52
N ILE A 101 -17.08 -7.60 22.46
CA ILE A 101 -15.65 -7.35 22.30
C ILE A 101 -15.21 -6.28 23.31
N SER A 102 -16.04 -5.27 23.58
CA SER A 102 -15.75 -4.26 24.61
C SER A 102 -15.52 -4.87 25.99
N LYS A 103 -16.31 -5.89 26.37
CA LYS A 103 -16.09 -6.62 27.62
C LYS A 103 -14.77 -7.39 27.59
N ALA A 104 -14.43 -7.98 26.45
CA ALA A 104 -13.18 -8.72 26.27
C ALA A 104 -11.95 -7.83 26.43
N LEU A 105 -11.96 -6.64 25.82
CA LEU A 105 -10.90 -5.64 25.95
C LEU A 105 -10.67 -5.27 27.43
N SER A 106 -11.76 -5.08 28.19
CA SER A 106 -11.68 -4.78 29.63
C SER A 106 -11.05 -5.91 30.44
N LEU A 107 -11.28 -7.18 30.07
CA LEU A 107 -10.66 -8.33 30.74
C LEU A 107 -9.21 -8.52 30.30
N ALA A 108 -8.91 -8.35 29.01
CA ALA A 108 -7.58 -8.49 28.45
C ALA A 108 -6.61 -7.45 29.04
N ALA A 109 -7.07 -6.23 29.32
CA ALA A 109 -6.26 -5.20 29.99
C ALA A 109 -5.73 -5.64 31.38
N LEU A 110 -6.38 -6.61 32.03
CA LEU A 110 -5.96 -7.15 33.33
C LEU A 110 -4.89 -8.26 33.21
N LEU A 111 -4.62 -8.74 31.99
CA LEU A 111 -3.62 -9.78 31.73
C LEU A 111 -2.20 -9.18 31.60
N PRO A 112 -1.16 -9.99 31.82
CA PRO A 112 0.20 -9.64 31.43
C PRO A 112 0.27 -9.29 29.94
N VAL A 113 1.11 -8.31 29.56
CA VAL A 113 1.23 -7.81 28.18
C VAL A 113 1.37 -8.94 27.15
N SER A 114 2.16 -9.98 27.47
CA SER A 114 2.40 -11.15 26.60
C SER A 114 1.15 -11.97 26.28
N ASP A 115 0.11 -11.86 27.10
CA ASP A 115 -1.09 -12.70 27.05
C ASP A 115 -2.34 -11.89 26.66
N ARG A 116 -2.21 -10.60 26.27
CA ARG A 116 -3.32 -9.68 25.95
C ARG A 116 -3.93 -9.93 24.57
N GLN A 117 -4.36 -11.17 24.35
CA GLN A 117 -4.96 -11.59 23.09
C GLN A 117 -6.47 -11.72 23.25
N VAL A 118 -7.22 -11.27 22.26
CA VAL A 118 -8.69 -11.40 22.20
C VAL A 118 -9.04 -12.22 20.96
N TYR A 119 -9.56 -13.43 21.19
CA TYR A 119 -9.98 -14.34 20.15
C TYR A 119 -11.48 -14.16 19.88
N VAL A 120 -11.81 -13.66 18.70
CA VAL A 120 -13.17 -13.31 18.30
C VAL A 120 -13.72 -14.37 17.37
N VAL A 121 -14.77 -15.03 17.83
CA VAL A 121 -15.49 -16.05 17.08
C VAL A 121 -16.30 -15.39 15.96
N SER A 122 -16.41 -16.07 14.82
CA SER A 122 -17.25 -15.63 13.70
C SER A 122 -18.65 -15.28 14.19
N GLY A 123 -19.11 -14.07 13.89
CA GLY A 123 -20.37 -13.51 14.39
C GLY A 123 -20.47 -12.03 14.06
N ALA A 124 -21.66 -11.46 14.27
CA ALA A 124 -21.88 -10.03 14.10
C ALA A 124 -21.82 -9.32 15.45
N TYR A 125 -20.96 -8.30 15.54
CA TYR A 125 -20.70 -7.49 16.72
C TYR A 125 -20.97 -6.03 16.36
N ALA A 126 -22.08 -5.48 16.85
CA ALA A 126 -22.43 -4.07 16.62
C ALA A 126 -21.87 -3.22 17.76
N GLU A 127 -20.62 -2.76 17.61
CA GLU A 127 -19.86 -2.06 18.63
C GLU A 127 -18.84 -1.11 17.99
N ASP A 128 -18.63 0.06 18.60
CA ASP A 128 -17.45 0.89 18.35
C ASP A 128 -16.40 0.63 19.45
N LEU A 129 -15.18 0.27 19.07
CA LEU A 129 -14.14 -0.25 19.96
C LEU A 129 -13.08 0.79 20.29
N ILE A 130 -12.66 0.83 21.55
CA ILE A 130 -11.46 1.57 21.99
C ILE A 130 -10.46 0.54 22.48
N VAL A 131 -9.36 0.40 21.74
CA VAL A 131 -8.29 -0.56 21.98
C VAL A 131 -7.08 0.19 22.53
N GLU A 132 -6.71 -0.17 23.75
CA GLU A 132 -5.55 0.38 24.45
C GLU A 132 -4.76 -0.77 25.08
N ASN A 133 -3.65 -0.46 25.75
CA ASN A 133 -2.89 -1.42 26.56
C ASN A 133 -2.31 -2.59 25.73
N ASP A 134 -1.87 -2.34 24.49
CA ASP A 134 -1.20 -3.33 23.65
C ASP A 134 -2.02 -4.63 23.45
N ILE A 135 -3.36 -4.51 23.41
CA ILE A 135 -4.26 -5.64 23.22
C ILE A 135 -4.33 -5.99 21.73
N ASN A 136 -4.19 -7.27 21.39
CA ASN A 136 -4.35 -7.75 20.01
C ASN A 136 -5.71 -8.44 19.82
N LEU A 137 -6.36 -8.14 18.70
CA LEU A 137 -7.65 -8.64 18.29
C LEU A 137 -7.48 -9.58 17.11
N TYR A 138 -7.89 -10.83 17.29
CA TYR A 138 -7.82 -11.87 16.27
C TYR A 138 -9.22 -12.43 16.01
N GLY A 139 -9.77 -12.08 14.87
CA GLY A 139 -10.94 -12.74 14.28
C GLY A 139 -10.56 -13.99 13.51
N GLY A 140 -11.57 -14.66 12.96
CA GLY A 140 -11.38 -15.86 12.16
C GLY A 140 -11.68 -17.17 12.89
N TYR A 141 -12.17 -17.17 14.13
CA TYR A 141 -12.40 -18.42 14.86
C TYR A 141 -13.79 -19.00 14.60
N GLU A 142 -13.86 -20.25 14.13
CA GLU A 142 -15.13 -20.95 13.89
C GLU A 142 -15.73 -21.58 15.15
N LEU A 143 -17.04 -21.79 15.09
CA LEU A 143 -17.78 -22.72 15.93
C LEU A 143 -17.86 -24.08 15.21
N LEU A 144 -16.90 -24.99 15.43
CA LEU A 144 -17.05 -26.32 14.83
C LEU A 144 -18.05 -27.14 15.65
N SER A 145 -18.95 -27.82 14.94
CA SER A 145 -19.93 -28.76 15.51
C SER A 145 -19.32 -29.92 16.33
N SER A 146 -18.00 -30.12 16.25
CA SER A 146 -17.21 -31.05 17.06
C SER A 146 -16.82 -30.51 18.44
N GLY A 147 -17.05 -29.23 18.72
CA GLY A 147 -16.57 -28.53 19.93
C GLY A 147 -15.13 -28.01 19.82
N THR A 148 -14.50 -28.12 18.65
CA THR A 148 -13.16 -27.57 18.37
C THR A 148 -13.30 -26.16 17.77
N ARG A 149 -12.38 -25.24 18.05
CA ARG A 149 -12.34 -23.94 17.38
C ARG A 149 -11.11 -23.93 16.49
N ALA A 150 -11.27 -23.67 15.19
CA ALA A 150 -10.16 -23.52 14.27
C ALA A 150 -10.21 -22.11 13.68
N ARG A 151 -9.05 -21.52 13.41
CA ARG A 151 -8.97 -20.23 12.75
C ARG A 151 -9.00 -20.41 11.24
N ASN A 152 -9.91 -19.73 10.56
CA ASN A 152 -10.10 -19.81 9.12
C ASN A 152 -10.56 -18.46 8.57
N LEU A 153 -9.65 -17.73 7.95
CA LEU A 153 -9.94 -16.39 7.43
C LEU A 153 -10.87 -16.41 6.22
N THR A 154 -11.09 -17.56 5.57
CA THR A 154 -11.99 -17.63 4.40
C THR A 154 -13.46 -17.65 4.79
N SER A 155 -13.84 -18.38 5.85
CA SER A 155 -15.24 -18.60 6.24
C SER A 155 -15.63 -18.03 7.60
N ALA A 156 -14.66 -17.58 8.40
CA ALA A 156 -14.88 -17.36 9.83
C ALA A 156 -14.51 -15.98 10.36
N ARG A 157 -14.27 -15.00 9.47
CA ARG A 157 -14.01 -13.63 9.90
C ARG A 157 -15.16 -13.12 10.78
N ALA A 158 -14.82 -12.40 11.83
CA ALA A 158 -15.80 -11.74 12.68
C ALA A 158 -16.26 -10.44 12.02
N SER A 159 -17.57 -10.19 11.98
CA SER A 159 -18.14 -8.97 11.43
C SER A 159 -18.29 -7.92 12.52
N LEU A 160 -17.48 -6.87 12.47
CA LEU A 160 -17.60 -5.68 13.30
C LEU A 160 -18.41 -4.64 12.54
N LEU A 161 -19.57 -4.27 13.10
CA LEU A 161 -20.52 -3.36 12.50
C LEU A 161 -20.49 -2.04 13.28
N GLY A 162 -19.94 -0.99 12.66
CA GLY A 162 -19.87 0.34 13.24
C GLY A 162 -21.27 0.87 13.63
N VAL A 163 -21.35 1.49 14.80
CA VAL A 163 -22.59 2.00 15.38
C VAL A 163 -22.69 3.50 15.13
N ASP A 164 -23.36 3.85 14.02
CA ASP A 164 -23.44 5.23 13.51
C ASP A 164 -23.60 6.31 14.60
N GLY A 165 -22.56 7.12 14.80
CA GLY A 165 -22.54 8.27 15.70
C GLY A 165 -22.53 7.95 17.20
N ASP A 166 -22.22 6.72 17.60
CA ASP A 166 -22.10 6.33 19.01
C ASP A 166 -20.84 6.92 19.65
N LYS A 167 -19.67 6.69 19.04
CA LYS A 167 -18.39 7.20 19.55
C LYS A 167 -17.66 8.11 18.57
N LYS A 168 -17.05 9.15 19.13
CA LYS A 168 -16.25 10.14 18.41
C LYS A 168 -14.90 10.34 19.09
N VAL A 169 -13.88 10.62 18.29
CA VAL A 169 -12.57 11.10 18.75
C VAL A 169 -12.29 12.46 18.14
N ASN A 170 -11.66 13.34 18.91
CA ASN A 170 -11.24 14.65 18.41
C ASN A 170 -9.91 14.50 17.68
N LEU A 171 -9.87 14.83 16.40
CA LEU A 171 -8.63 14.95 15.63
C LEU A 171 -8.30 16.43 15.43
N THR A 172 -7.04 16.79 15.65
CA THR A 172 -6.55 18.15 15.46
C THR A 172 -5.60 18.20 14.27
N PHE A 173 -5.96 18.99 13.26
CA PHE A 173 -5.12 19.24 12.10
C PHE A 173 -4.98 20.75 11.89
N ASN A 174 -3.74 21.23 11.75
CA ASN A 174 -3.43 22.65 11.57
C ASN A 174 -4.20 23.56 12.57
N GLY A 175 -4.12 23.19 13.87
CA GLY A 175 -4.81 23.90 14.96
C GLY A 175 -6.34 23.81 14.96
N THR A 176 -6.96 23.10 14.02
CA THR A 176 -8.41 22.91 13.96
C THR A 176 -8.77 21.52 14.48
N THR A 177 -9.51 21.48 15.58
CA THR A 177 -10.01 20.23 16.18
C THR A 177 -11.41 19.93 15.70
N SER A 178 -11.62 18.74 15.14
CA SER A 178 -12.92 18.25 14.70
C SER A 178 -13.24 16.88 15.30
N PRO A 179 -14.48 16.63 15.76
CA PRO A 179 -14.88 15.31 16.23
C PRO A 179 -15.18 14.41 15.03
N VAL A 180 -14.60 13.22 15.04
CA VAL A 180 -14.66 12.23 13.96
C VAL A 180 -15.17 10.91 14.52
N ASP A 181 -16.14 10.32 13.83
CA ASP A 181 -16.69 9.01 14.17
C ASP A 181 -15.71 7.88 13.79
N PHE A 182 -15.76 6.77 14.52
CA PHE A 182 -14.90 5.61 14.27
C PHE A 182 -15.56 4.28 14.63
N THR A 183 -15.14 3.19 13.98
CA THR A 183 -15.51 1.84 14.41
C THR A 183 -14.46 1.21 15.33
N VAL A 184 -13.17 1.43 15.06
CA VAL A 184 -12.07 0.99 15.94
C VAL A 184 -11.11 2.14 16.17
N LEU A 185 -10.88 2.49 17.43
CA LEU A 185 -9.87 3.45 17.85
C LEU A 185 -8.76 2.72 18.62
N ILE A 186 -7.56 2.68 18.07
CA ILE A 186 -6.37 2.13 18.73
C ILE A 186 -5.53 3.28 19.26
N GLN A 187 -5.22 3.29 20.55
CA GLN A 187 -4.48 4.38 21.18
C GLN A 187 -3.32 3.91 22.06
N ASN A 188 -2.25 4.70 22.06
CA ASN A 188 -1.18 4.66 23.06
C ASN A 188 -0.56 3.28 23.29
N GLY A 189 -0.28 2.53 22.22
CA GLY A 189 0.27 1.18 22.30
C GLY A 189 0.55 0.56 20.94
N ASN A 190 0.93 -0.71 20.92
CA ASN A 190 1.05 -1.51 19.71
C ASN A 190 0.02 -2.63 19.73
N SER A 191 -0.91 -2.59 18.78
CA SER A 191 -2.02 -3.54 18.71
C SER A 191 -2.19 -4.10 17.31
N THR A 192 -2.63 -5.36 17.23
CA THR A 192 -2.99 -6.02 15.98
C THR A 192 -4.51 -6.11 15.84
N LEU A 193 -5.01 -5.82 14.65
CA LEU A 193 -6.37 -6.11 14.21
C LEU A 193 -6.28 -7.08 13.01
N ASP A 194 -6.67 -8.33 13.21
CA ASP A 194 -6.47 -9.38 12.22
C ASP A 194 -7.72 -10.23 12.01
N GLY A 195 -8.15 -10.42 10.76
CA GLY A 195 -9.22 -11.36 10.41
C GLY A 195 -10.65 -10.86 10.65
N PHE A 196 -10.91 -9.57 10.43
CA PHE A 196 -12.24 -8.96 10.59
C PHE A 196 -12.89 -8.61 9.25
N ILE A 197 -14.22 -8.58 9.24
CA ILE A 197 -15.00 -7.82 8.27
C ILE A 197 -15.49 -6.58 9.01
N LEU A 198 -15.03 -5.41 8.63
CA LEU A 198 -15.39 -4.13 9.24
C LEU A 198 -16.28 -3.36 8.27
N ASP A 199 -17.54 -3.19 8.66
CA ASP A 199 -18.48 -2.25 8.03
C ASP A 199 -18.46 -0.96 8.85
N SER A 200 -17.84 0.08 8.31
CA SER A 200 -17.48 1.28 9.07
C SER A 200 -18.69 2.05 9.59
N ASP A 201 -18.44 3.04 10.44
CA ASP A 201 -19.42 4.09 10.68
C ASP A 201 -19.76 4.78 9.34
N LYS A 202 -21.02 5.20 9.21
CA LYS A 202 -21.48 6.01 8.08
C LYS A 202 -20.77 7.34 7.97
N SER A 203 -20.14 7.89 9.00
CA SER A 203 -19.32 9.11 8.90
C SER A 203 -17.95 8.82 9.50
N GLY A 204 -16.89 9.48 9.06
CA GLY A 204 -15.56 9.30 9.66
C GLY A 204 -14.77 8.09 9.14
N PHE A 205 -14.06 7.39 10.03
CA PHE A 205 -13.09 6.36 9.67
C PHE A 205 -13.44 4.97 10.19
N GLY A 206 -13.13 3.91 9.44
CA GLY A 206 -13.22 2.54 9.94
C GLY A 206 -12.32 2.30 11.16
N VAL A 207 -11.02 2.55 11.00
CA VAL A 207 -10.00 2.40 12.03
C VAL A 207 -9.21 3.70 12.17
N ILE A 208 -9.00 4.15 13.41
CA ILE A 208 -8.13 5.28 13.73
C ILE A 208 -7.04 4.79 14.69
N LEU A 209 -5.78 5.07 14.38
CA LEU A 209 -4.64 4.86 15.27
C LEU A 209 -4.14 6.22 15.75
N ILE A 210 -4.08 6.43 17.06
CA ILE A 210 -3.55 7.67 17.66
C ILE A 210 -2.40 7.35 18.61
N ASN A 211 -1.21 7.87 18.32
CA ASN A 211 0.02 7.57 19.07
C ASN A 211 0.24 6.07 19.22
N ALA A 212 -0.18 5.29 18.22
CA ALA A 212 -0.21 3.84 18.24
C ALA A 212 0.54 3.26 17.04
N GLY A 213 1.15 2.10 17.26
CA GLY A 213 1.72 1.25 16.22
C GLY A 213 0.95 -0.05 16.09
N GLY A 214 1.48 -0.96 15.27
CA GLY A 214 0.96 -2.31 15.14
C GLY A 214 0.50 -2.63 13.72
N SER A 215 -0.47 -3.54 13.60
CA SER A 215 -0.85 -4.07 12.29
C SER A 215 -2.37 -4.19 12.10
N ILE A 216 -2.82 -3.87 10.88
CA ILE A 216 -4.17 -4.20 10.40
C ILE A 216 -3.98 -5.18 9.25
N LYS A 217 -4.46 -6.41 9.41
CA LYS A 217 -4.20 -7.44 8.40
C LYS A 217 -5.31 -8.45 8.18
N ASN A 218 -5.24 -9.11 7.02
CA ASN A 218 -6.16 -10.16 6.58
C ASN A 218 -7.65 -9.82 6.73
N SER A 219 -7.99 -8.53 6.68
CA SER A 219 -9.32 -8.02 6.98
C SER A 219 -10.00 -7.45 5.74
N ILE A 220 -11.31 -7.34 5.79
CA ILE A 220 -12.13 -6.66 4.78
C ILE A 220 -12.65 -5.39 5.44
N LEU A 221 -12.22 -4.22 4.97
CA LEU A 221 -12.64 -2.93 5.47
C LEU A 221 -13.47 -2.24 4.39
N GLN A 222 -14.71 -1.95 4.71
CA GLN A 222 -15.65 -1.32 3.80
C GLN A 222 -16.20 -0.04 4.42
N GLU A 223 -16.22 1.02 3.62
CA GLU A 223 -16.99 2.20 3.97
C GLU A 223 -18.48 1.93 3.79
N LYS A 224 -19.23 2.16 4.85
CA LYS A 224 -20.69 2.03 4.81
C LYS A 224 -21.27 3.12 3.91
N ILE A 225 -22.13 2.74 2.96
CA ILE A 225 -22.80 3.68 2.04
C ILE A 225 -23.55 4.73 2.88
N PRO A 226 -23.26 6.03 2.69
CA PRO A 226 -23.87 7.05 3.52
C PRO A 226 -25.31 7.34 3.10
N LEU A 227 -26.15 7.74 4.05
CA LEU A 227 -27.53 8.19 3.78
C LEU A 227 -27.62 9.67 3.36
N ALA A 228 -26.50 10.40 3.46
CA ALA A 228 -26.34 11.82 3.12
C ALA A 228 -24.88 12.08 2.68
N PRO A 229 -24.59 13.11 1.87
CA PRO A 229 -23.21 13.45 1.51
C PRO A 229 -22.31 13.65 2.72
N ARG A 230 -21.05 13.20 2.59
CA ARG A 230 -19.97 13.37 3.55
C ARG A 230 -18.90 14.27 2.96
N ASP A 231 -18.27 15.07 3.80
CA ASP A 231 -17.13 15.89 3.40
C ASP A 231 -15.83 15.06 3.37
N VAL A 232 -15.61 14.23 4.39
CA VAL A 232 -14.44 13.34 4.52
C VAL A 232 -14.83 12.00 5.16
N SER A 233 -14.38 10.89 4.58
CA SER A 233 -14.45 9.54 5.12
C SER A 233 -13.16 8.76 4.83
N GLY A 234 -12.93 7.67 5.57
CA GLY A 234 -11.85 6.76 5.20
C GLY A 234 -11.93 5.40 5.89
N LEU A 235 -11.01 4.50 5.53
CA LEU A 235 -10.92 3.17 6.15
C LEU A 235 -9.92 3.13 7.29
N VAL A 236 -8.72 3.70 7.09
CA VAL A 236 -7.65 3.72 8.09
C VAL A 236 -7.04 5.12 8.20
N ALA A 237 -7.05 5.70 9.40
CA ALA A 237 -6.31 6.91 9.73
C ALA A 237 -5.20 6.62 10.75
N VAL A 238 -4.00 7.15 10.50
CA VAL A 238 -2.84 6.99 11.37
C VAL A 238 -2.32 8.36 11.79
N ILE A 239 -2.42 8.65 13.08
CA ILE A 239 -2.13 9.95 13.67
C ILE A 239 -1.03 9.81 14.72
N ILE A 240 0.00 10.64 14.60
CA ILE A 240 0.96 10.89 15.68
C ILE A 240 0.76 12.31 16.20
N GLU A 241 0.47 12.43 17.49
CA GLU A 241 0.26 13.70 18.18
C GLU A 241 1.53 14.17 18.90
N THR A 242 1.52 15.44 19.32
CA THR A 242 2.55 16.08 20.13
C THR A 242 2.94 15.31 21.40
N LEU A 243 2.00 14.55 21.98
CA LEU A 243 2.22 13.79 23.20
C LEU A 243 2.84 12.40 22.99
N ALA A 244 3.11 12.00 21.73
CA ALA A 244 3.72 10.72 21.44
C ALA A 244 5.07 10.55 22.17
N THR A 245 5.24 9.41 22.84
CA THR A 245 6.45 9.13 23.63
C THR A 245 7.52 8.38 22.83
N GLU A 246 7.12 7.71 21.75
CA GLU A 246 7.94 6.77 20.98
C GLU A 246 7.62 6.86 19.49
N ASN A 247 8.59 6.49 18.65
CA ASN A 247 8.37 6.33 17.20
C ASN A 247 7.41 5.17 16.96
N ARG A 248 6.57 5.27 15.93
CA ARG A 248 5.58 4.24 15.61
C ARG A 248 5.81 3.65 14.23
N VAL A 249 5.52 2.36 14.14
CA VAL A 249 5.43 1.63 12.88
C VAL A 249 4.01 1.09 12.78
N VAL A 250 3.34 1.39 11.66
CA VAL A 250 2.01 0.87 11.34
C VAL A 250 2.10 0.08 10.05
N SER A 251 1.61 -1.16 10.08
CA SER A 251 1.56 -2.03 8.90
C SER A 251 0.11 -2.32 8.53
N VAL A 252 -0.28 -2.04 7.30
CA VAL A 252 -1.59 -2.38 6.73
C VAL A 252 -1.34 -3.39 5.62
N SER A 253 -1.71 -4.65 5.82
CA SER A 253 -1.40 -5.69 4.82
C SER A 253 -2.44 -6.77 4.61
N LYS A 254 -2.50 -7.33 3.38
CA LYS A 254 -3.41 -8.42 3.03
C LYS A 254 -4.89 -8.10 3.27
N ASN A 255 -5.26 -6.81 3.19
CA ASN A 255 -6.63 -6.38 3.36
C ASN A 255 -7.32 -6.15 2.01
N LEU A 256 -8.65 -6.28 2.02
CA LEU A 256 -9.51 -5.71 1.00
C LEU A 256 -10.09 -4.40 1.55
N LEU A 257 -9.78 -3.27 0.92
CA LEU A 257 -10.18 -1.93 1.33
C LEU A 257 -11.12 -1.34 0.28
N THR A 258 -12.41 -1.24 0.58
CA THR A 258 -13.42 -0.69 -0.34
C THR A 258 -13.82 0.72 0.11
N MET A 259 -13.36 1.71 -0.64
CA MET A 259 -13.69 3.11 -0.48
C MET A 259 -15.00 3.39 -1.23
N THR A 260 -16.00 3.92 -0.53
CA THR A 260 -17.35 4.06 -1.06
C THR A 260 -17.74 5.52 -1.15
N GLY A 261 -17.76 6.03 -2.39
CA GLY A 261 -18.17 7.38 -2.74
C GLY A 261 -19.54 7.77 -2.17
N ASN A 262 -19.70 9.07 -1.92
CA ASN A 262 -20.90 9.62 -1.27
C ASN A 262 -22.15 9.69 -2.17
N GLY A 263 -22.06 9.26 -3.43
CA GLY A 263 -23.16 9.19 -4.38
C GLY A 263 -23.61 10.53 -4.96
N LEU A 264 -22.85 11.61 -4.75
CA LEU A 264 -23.11 12.94 -5.31
C LEU A 264 -21.84 13.51 -5.93
N ALA A 265 -21.83 13.63 -7.27
CA ALA A 265 -20.72 14.22 -8.01
C ALA A 265 -20.33 15.62 -7.48
N GLY A 266 -19.05 15.78 -7.15
CA GLY A 266 -18.45 17.06 -6.76
C GLY A 266 -18.45 17.41 -5.27
N ASN A 267 -18.71 16.45 -4.38
CA ASN A 267 -18.38 16.56 -2.95
C ASN A 267 -17.78 15.23 -2.46
N GLY A 268 -17.05 15.25 -1.36
CA GLY A 268 -16.63 14.07 -0.61
C GLY A 268 -15.25 13.54 -0.96
N LYS A 269 -14.45 13.35 0.08
CA LYS A 269 -13.09 12.85 0.03
C LYS A 269 -13.02 11.54 0.77
N ASP A 270 -12.69 10.47 0.07
CA ASP A 270 -12.58 9.14 0.62
C ASP A 270 -11.11 8.72 0.65
N PHE A 271 -10.70 8.09 1.75
CA PHE A 271 -9.32 7.66 1.96
C PHE A 271 -9.26 6.16 2.28
N GLY A 272 -8.37 5.42 1.60
CA GLY A 272 -8.07 4.05 2.00
C GLY A 272 -7.24 4.05 3.29
N VAL A 273 -6.00 4.52 3.19
CA VAL A 273 -5.08 4.71 4.31
C VAL A 273 -4.55 6.14 4.27
N VAL A 274 -4.71 6.87 5.37
CA VAL A 274 -4.22 8.25 5.53
C VAL A 274 -3.32 8.34 6.75
N ALA A 275 -2.13 8.92 6.58
CA ALA A 275 -1.19 9.19 7.67
C ALA A 275 -0.88 10.68 7.76
N LEU A 276 -1.14 11.26 8.94
CA LEU A 276 -1.01 12.69 9.18
C LEU A 276 -0.52 12.93 10.62
N PRO A 277 0.59 13.63 10.85
CA PRO A 277 1.02 14.02 12.17
C PRO A 277 0.26 15.28 12.61
N GLU A 278 0.24 15.54 13.92
CA GLU A 278 -0.09 16.86 14.45
C GLU A 278 1.09 17.83 14.20
N ASP A 279 0.79 19.11 13.98
CA ASP A 279 1.71 20.21 13.63
C ASP A 279 2.99 20.36 14.48
N ALA A 280 3.06 19.70 15.64
CA ALA A 280 4.23 19.73 16.53
C ALA A 280 4.61 18.33 17.07
N ALA A 281 4.24 17.26 16.36
CA ALA A 281 4.66 15.92 16.68
C ALA A 281 6.20 15.77 16.63
N LEU A 282 6.76 15.06 17.60
CA LEU A 282 8.21 14.87 17.75
C LEU A 282 8.67 13.44 17.50
N LYS A 283 7.76 12.55 17.07
CA LYS A 283 8.01 11.12 16.94
C LYS A 283 7.77 10.65 15.52
N ASN A 284 8.68 9.85 15.02
CA ASN A 284 8.65 9.41 13.63
C ASN A 284 7.54 8.37 13.43
N LEU A 285 6.94 8.39 12.25
CA LEU A 285 5.96 7.41 11.77
C LEU A 285 6.52 6.69 10.56
N SER A 286 6.55 5.36 10.61
CA SER A 286 6.75 4.52 9.43
C SER A 286 5.44 3.81 9.09
N LEU A 287 4.90 4.12 7.91
CA LEU A 287 3.71 3.49 7.36
C LEU A 287 4.12 2.46 6.30
N ASN A 288 3.81 1.19 6.55
CA ASN A 288 4.01 0.10 5.60
C ASN A 288 2.65 -0.37 5.07
N VAL A 289 2.39 -0.23 3.78
CA VAL A 289 1.15 -0.68 3.14
C VAL A 289 1.51 -1.75 2.11
N SER A 290 1.20 -3.01 2.36
CA SER A 290 1.59 -4.09 1.45
C SER A 290 0.55 -5.16 1.18
N ASP A 291 0.56 -5.71 -0.02
CA ASP A 291 -0.25 -6.88 -0.38
C ASP A 291 -1.77 -6.65 -0.18
N ASN A 292 -2.23 -5.40 -0.25
CA ASN A 292 -3.65 -5.06 -0.13
C ASN A 292 -4.30 -4.94 -1.51
N THR A 293 -5.63 -5.08 -1.53
CA THR A 293 -6.48 -4.65 -2.63
C THR A 293 -7.25 -3.41 -2.21
N PHE A 294 -7.17 -2.35 -3.00
CA PHE A 294 -7.94 -1.12 -2.83
C PHE A 294 -8.96 -1.02 -3.97
N ASP A 295 -10.24 -0.97 -3.61
CA ASP A 295 -11.33 -0.75 -4.56
C ASP A 295 -11.98 0.62 -4.31
N SER A 296 -12.35 1.31 -5.39
CA SER A 296 -13.24 2.46 -5.32
C SER A 296 -14.61 2.10 -5.89
N GLU A 297 -15.66 2.39 -5.12
CA GLU A 297 -17.07 2.23 -5.53
C GLU A 297 -17.82 3.56 -5.41
N GLY A 298 -18.88 3.73 -6.21
CA GLY A 298 -19.72 4.93 -6.16
C GLY A 298 -19.08 6.20 -6.74
N ASP A 299 -19.82 7.31 -6.67
CA ASP A 299 -19.38 8.61 -7.18
C ASP A 299 -18.91 9.51 -6.03
N GLY A 300 -17.84 10.29 -6.24
CA GLY A 300 -17.29 11.23 -5.25
C GLY A 300 -16.46 12.36 -5.88
N GLU A 301 -15.93 13.27 -5.06
CA GLU A 301 -14.99 14.29 -5.54
C GLU A 301 -13.57 13.71 -5.62
N VAL A 302 -13.08 13.14 -4.52
CA VAL A 302 -11.72 12.62 -4.44
C VAL A 302 -11.67 11.25 -3.77
N ALA A 303 -10.97 10.31 -4.38
CA ALA A 303 -10.60 9.02 -3.77
C ALA A 303 -9.08 8.88 -3.73
N ILE A 304 -8.50 8.64 -2.55
CA ILE A 304 -7.07 8.42 -2.38
C ILE A 304 -6.83 7.12 -1.63
N ALA A 305 -6.21 6.14 -2.28
CA ALA A 305 -6.00 4.84 -1.66
C ALA A 305 -4.94 4.89 -0.56
N VAL A 306 -3.79 5.53 -0.79
CA VAL A 306 -2.75 5.74 0.22
C VAL A 306 -2.26 7.19 0.19
N PHE A 307 -2.34 7.86 1.34
CA PHE A 307 -1.85 9.21 1.54
C PHE A 307 -0.98 9.31 2.79
N GLY A 308 0.13 10.03 2.69
CA GLY A 308 0.90 10.44 3.86
C GLY A 308 1.55 11.80 3.65
N ALA A 309 1.38 12.70 4.60
CA ALA A 309 2.05 14.00 4.57
C ALA A 309 2.24 14.56 5.97
N ASP A 310 3.34 15.26 6.14
CA ASP A 310 3.70 16.05 7.31
C ASP A 310 3.46 17.53 6.99
N ASN A 311 2.73 18.24 7.86
CA ASN A 311 2.23 19.59 7.60
C ASN A 311 3.16 20.71 8.13
N ASP A 312 4.44 20.42 8.36
CA ASP A 312 5.35 21.36 9.01
C ASP A 312 5.60 22.63 8.16
N ASP A 313 4.98 23.73 8.61
CA ASP A 313 5.11 25.09 8.08
C ASP A 313 6.51 25.73 8.30
N ASN A 314 7.52 25.01 8.82
CA ASN A 314 8.88 25.52 9.01
C ASN A 314 9.82 25.21 7.83
N PRO A 315 9.99 26.15 6.87
CA PRO A 315 10.86 25.98 5.72
C PRO A 315 12.34 25.67 6.06
N ASN A 316 12.87 26.07 7.22
CA ASN A 316 14.31 26.01 7.53
C ASN A 316 14.72 24.74 8.31
N ASP A 317 14.15 23.59 7.94
CA ASP A 317 14.35 22.30 8.60
C ASP A 317 15.81 21.79 8.46
N ASP A 318 16.70 22.34 9.29
CA ASP A 318 18.07 21.87 9.50
C ASP A 318 18.02 20.67 10.46
N PRO A 319 18.47 19.47 10.02
CA PRO A 319 18.41 18.23 10.80
C PRO A 319 19.21 18.27 12.11
N THR A 320 19.98 19.34 12.37
CA THR A 320 20.78 19.49 13.58
C THR A 320 20.08 20.24 14.72
N THR A 321 18.93 20.89 14.49
CA THR A 321 18.31 21.79 15.48
C THR A 321 16.84 21.56 15.82
N ASP A 322 16.12 20.67 15.13
CA ASP A 322 14.71 20.43 15.44
C ASP A 322 14.42 18.92 15.56
N ALA A 323 13.67 18.55 16.59
CA ALA A 323 13.39 17.19 17.01
C ALA A 323 11.99 16.75 16.54
N ARG A 324 11.63 17.02 15.28
CA ARG A 324 10.28 16.78 14.75
C ARG A 324 10.11 15.42 14.07
N SER A 325 8.85 15.01 13.93
CA SER A 325 8.45 13.72 13.38
C SER A 325 8.77 13.56 11.90
N GLU A 326 9.53 12.54 11.55
CA GLU A 326 9.68 12.09 10.16
C GLU A 326 8.55 11.14 9.78
N ILE A 327 7.95 11.31 8.59
CA ILE A 327 7.01 10.33 8.02
C ILE A 327 7.67 9.61 6.86
N THR A 328 7.77 8.29 6.98
CA THR A 328 8.26 7.40 5.92
C THR A 328 7.13 6.50 5.44
N MET A 329 7.03 6.29 4.13
CA MET A 329 6.03 5.39 3.54
C MET A 329 6.69 4.32 2.68
N VAL A 330 6.24 3.09 2.86
CA VAL A 330 6.58 1.96 2.00
C VAL A 330 5.29 1.33 1.49
N VAL A 331 5.04 1.42 0.18
CA VAL A 331 3.83 0.93 -0.48
C VAL A 331 4.21 -0.16 -1.47
N LYS A 332 3.95 -1.42 -1.12
CA LYS A 332 4.48 -2.60 -1.82
C LYS A 332 3.44 -3.61 -2.25
N ASN A 333 3.50 -4.09 -3.49
CA ASN A 333 2.68 -5.23 -3.95
C ASN A 333 1.17 -5.05 -3.74
N ASN A 334 0.67 -3.82 -3.79
CA ASN A 334 -0.77 -3.57 -3.68
C ASN A 334 -1.41 -3.55 -5.07
N PHE A 335 -2.69 -3.91 -5.11
CA PHE A 335 -3.56 -3.80 -6.27
C PHE A 335 -4.55 -2.65 -6.06
N PHE A 336 -4.51 -1.64 -6.92
CA PHE A 336 -5.38 -0.46 -6.87
C PHE A 336 -6.37 -0.50 -8.03
N SER A 337 -7.64 -0.70 -7.74
CA SER A 337 -8.74 -0.78 -8.69
C SER A 337 -9.67 0.42 -8.50
N MET A 338 -9.36 1.50 -9.22
CA MET A 338 -10.03 2.79 -9.16
C MET A 338 -10.99 2.94 -10.35
N THR A 339 -12.09 2.19 -10.32
CA THR A 339 -13.00 2.01 -11.48
C THR A 339 -14.28 2.84 -11.41
N SER A 340 -14.48 3.55 -10.30
CA SER A 340 -15.67 4.38 -10.10
C SER A 340 -15.42 5.85 -10.45
N SER A 341 -16.49 6.64 -10.56
CA SER A 341 -16.41 8.01 -11.11
C SER A 341 -16.09 9.03 -10.01
N HIS A 342 -14.84 9.48 -9.96
CA HIS A 342 -14.42 10.57 -9.08
C HIS A 342 -13.94 11.77 -9.91
N SER A 343 -13.93 12.99 -9.35
CA SER A 343 -13.23 14.08 -10.03
C SER A 343 -11.72 13.80 -10.08
N VAL A 344 -11.17 13.26 -8.99
CA VAL A 344 -9.78 12.81 -8.85
C VAL A 344 -9.71 11.47 -8.14
N SER A 345 -8.94 10.53 -8.69
CA SER A 345 -8.57 9.28 -8.03
C SER A 345 -7.06 9.17 -7.99
N SER A 346 -6.50 8.88 -6.81
CA SER A 346 -5.06 8.71 -6.60
C SER A 346 -4.75 7.39 -5.92
N GLY A 347 -3.76 6.67 -6.44
CA GLY A 347 -3.31 5.41 -5.87
C GLY A 347 -2.42 5.68 -4.66
N VAL A 348 -1.29 6.33 -4.89
CA VAL A 348 -0.34 6.70 -3.83
C VAL A 348 -0.01 8.18 -3.92
N ALA A 349 -0.05 8.88 -2.80
CA ALA A 349 0.39 10.26 -2.67
C ALA A 349 1.17 10.51 -1.38
N GLY A 350 2.42 10.97 -1.52
CA GLY A 350 3.26 11.42 -0.40
C GLY A 350 3.49 12.92 -0.45
N GLY A 351 3.31 13.66 0.65
CA GLY A 351 3.53 15.11 0.72
C GLY A 351 2.42 15.93 0.05
N LEU A 352 2.38 15.95 -1.29
CA LEU A 352 1.48 16.81 -2.08
C LEU A 352 0.61 16.01 -3.06
N LEU A 353 -0.65 16.44 -3.19
CA LEU A 353 -1.57 16.03 -4.25
C LEU A 353 -1.63 17.10 -5.34
N ILE A 354 -1.71 16.68 -6.60
CA ILE A 354 -1.68 17.57 -7.79
C ILE A 354 -3.04 18.26 -8.05
N ASP A 355 -3.95 18.24 -7.08
CA ASP A 355 -5.19 19.02 -7.14
C ASP A 355 -5.41 19.79 -5.83
N ASP A 356 -5.70 21.09 -5.97
CA ASP A 356 -5.96 22.06 -4.87
C ASP A 356 -7.17 21.64 -3.99
N ALA A 357 -7.89 20.58 -4.39
CA ALA A 357 -9.09 20.11 -3.73
C ALA A 357 -8.83 19.48 -2.34
N VAL A 358 -7.66 18.90 -2.05
CA VAL A 358 -7.47 18.13 -0.80
C VAL A 358 -6.45 18.71 0.18
N VAL A 359 -5.41 19.43 -0.26
CA VAL A 359 -4.38 19.92 0.66
C VAL A 359 -3.86 21.32 0.25
N PRO A 360 -3.89 22.33 1.16
CA PRO A 360 -3.54 23.70 0.83
C PRO A 360 -2.02 23.95 0.86
N GLY A 361 -1.42 24.21 -0.30
CA GLY A 361 -0.15 24.93 -0.41
C GLY A 361 1.14 24.10 -0.19
N PRO A 362 2.31 24.73 -0.45
CA PRO A 362 3.62 24.07 -0.57
C PRO A 362 4.26 23.60 0.75
N ASN A 363 3.46 23.44 1.81
CA ASN A 363 3.94 23.20 3.18
C ASN A 363 3.71 21.75 3.66
N TYR A 364 3.46 20.81 2.75
CA TYR A 364 3.26 19.42 3.07
C TYR A 364 4.40 18.57 2.51
N PHE A 365 5.08 17.85 3.40
CA PHE A 365 6.33 17.14 3.15
C PHE A 365 6.22 15.68 3.51
N ILE A 366 7.21 14.91 3.08
CA ILE A 366 7.40 13.54 3.54
C ILE A 366 8.90 13.27 3.68
N GLU A 367 9.31 12.38 4.57
CA GLU A 367 10.73 12.04 4.70
C GLU A 367 11.15 11.20 3.49
N SER A 368 10.48 10.09 3.24
CA SER A 368 10.73 9.28 2.04
C SER A 368 9.52 8.43 1.67
N VAL A 369 9.44 8.09 0.38
CA VAL A 369 8.41 7.21 -0.17
C VAL A 369 9.05 6.14 -1.04
N GLU A 370 8.74 4.89 -0.76
CA GLU A 370 9.02 3.76 -1.65
C GLU A 370 7.69 3.21 -2.20
N VAL A 371 7.49 3.29 -3.51
CA VAL A 371 6.33 2.71 -4.21
C VAL A 371 6.84 1.62 -5.13
N THR A 372 6.72 0.35 -4.72
CA THR A 372 7.28 -0.77 -5.50
C THR A 372 6.36 -1.97 -5.71
N GLY A 373 6.40 -2.55 -6.90
CA GLY A 373 5.66 -3.78 -7.19
C GLY A 373 4.13 -3.64 -7.23
N ASN A 374 3.60 -2.42 -7.33
CA ASN A 374 2.15 -2.20 -7.28
C ASN A 374 1.53 -2.25 -8.69
N GLU A 375 0.27 -2.67 -8.75
CA GLU A 375 -0.54 -2.63 -9.95
C GLU A 375 -1.69 -1.62 -9.77
N PHE A 376 -1.85 -0.74 -10.74
CA PHE A 376 -2.85 0.30 -10.74
C PHE A 376 -3.73 0.17 -11.98
N ILE A 377 -5.04 0.07 -11.77
CA ILE A 377 -6.06 0.04 -12.80
C ILE A 377 -7.01 1.20 -12.57
N TYR A 378 -7.13 2.08 -13.57
CA TYR A 378 -8.21 3.08 -13.59
C TYR A 378 -9.08 2.89 -14.82
N ASP A 379 -10.38 2.79 -14.58
CA ASP A 379 -11.44 2.72 -15.58
C ASP A 379 -12.64 3.56 -15.09
N GLY A 380 -12.37 4.72 -14.50
CA GLY A 380 -13.39 5.67 -14.04
C GLY A 380 -13.62 6.82 -15.03
N ASP A 381 -14.52 7.73 -14.67
CA ASP A 381 -14.48 9.11 -15.19
C ASP A 381 -13.58 9.95 -14.26
N GLY A 382 -12.99 11.06 -14.73
CA GLY A 382 -12.22 11.99 -13.89
C GLY A 382 -10.74 12.11 -14.21
N THR A 383 -9.92 12.44 -13.19
CA THR A 383 -8.45 12.49 -13.28
C THR A 383 -7.82 11.37 -12.46
N GLY A 384 -6.95 10.56 -13.07
CA GLY A 384 -6.30 9.44 -12.40
C GLY A 384 -4.83 9.74 -12.13
N VAL A 385 -4.37 9.52 -10.91
CA VAL A 385 -2.99 9.73 -10.47
C VAL A 385 -2.42 8.41 -9.96
N GLY A 386 -1.43 7.83 -10.62
CA GLY A 386 -0.85 6.55 -10.21
C GLY A 386 -0.08 6.66 -8.90
N ALA A 387 1.15 7.18 -8.99
CA ALA A 387 2.01 7.45 -7.84
C ALA A 387 2.50 8.90 -7.90
N SER A 388 2.25 9.65 -6.83
CA SER A 388 2.67 11.04 -6.69
C SER A 388 3.56 11.23 -5.48
N ILE A 389 4.79 11.67 -5.71
CA ILE A 389 5.72 12.02 -4.65
C ILE A 389 5.89 13.52 -4.66
N GLY A 390 5.27 14.18 -3.69
CA GLY A 390 5.45 15.58 -3.39
C GLY A 390 6.85 15.90 -2.85
N PRO A 391 6.99 17.03 -2.16
CA PRO A 391 8.26 17.44 -1.56
C PRO A 391 8.73 16.38 -0.57
N ALA A 392 9.86 15.74 -0.87
CA ALA A 392 10.47 14.73 -0.02
C ALA A 392 11.83 15.20 0.48
N ARG A 393 12.15 14.96 1.75
CA ARG A 393 13.44 15.36 2.36
C ARG A 393 14.56 14.34 2.08
N GLY A 394 14.21 13.06 2.08
CA GLY A 394 15.08 11.94 1.79
C GLY A 394 14.89 11.37 0.38
N HIS A 395 15.68 10.33 0.11
CA HIS A 395 15.63 9.59 -1.15
C HIS A 395 14.35 8.76 -1.25
N SER A 396 13.66 8.88 -2.39
CA SER A 396 12.43 8.17 -2.69
C SER A 396 12.55 7.33 -3.95
N ILE A 397 11.72 6.30 -4.09
CA ILE A 397 11.79 5.31 -5.18
C ILE A 397 10.38 5.01 -5.71
N ILE A 398 10.23 4.98 -7.02
CA ILE A 398 9.08 4.41 -7.73
C ILE A 398 9.60 3.32 -8.67
N ALA A 399 9.36 2.04 -8.37
CA ALA A 399 9.91 0.97 -9.20
C ALA A 399 9.04 -0.28 -9.34
N ASN A 400 9.19 -1.00 -10.46
CA ASN A 400 8.44 -2.25 -10.73
C ASN A 400 6.91 -2.09 -10.63
N ASN A 401 6.36 -0.91 -10.91
CA ASN A 401 4.91 -0.73 -10.90
C ASN A 401 4.32 -0.89 -12.29
N VAL A 402 3.09 -1.37 -12.36
CA VAL A 402 2.28 -1.43 -13.58
C VAL A 402 1.12 -0.46 -13.41
N LEU A 403 0.96 0.47 -14.34
CA LEU A 403 -0.19 1.35 -14.41
C LEU A 403 -0.91 1.15 -15.75
N SER A 404 -2.17 0.72 -15.67
CA SER A 404 -3.05 0.47 -16.81
C SER A 404 -4.28 1.36 -16.73
N LEU A 405 -4.61 2.01 -17.85
CA LEU A 405 -5.67 3.01 -17.91
C LEU A 405 -6.53 2.81 -19.17
N ASP A 406 -7.85 2.83 -18.98
CA ASP A 406 -8.84 2.66 -20.07
C ASP A 406 -9.75 3.91 -20.25
N THR A 407 -10.06 4.15 -21.52
CA THR A 407 -10.90 5.06 -22.31
C THR A 407 -11.84 6.12 -21.70
N ARG A 408 -12.10 6.18 -20.39
CA ARG A 408 -13.11 7.10 -19.80
C ARG A 408 -12.55 8.30 -19.04
N MET A 409 -11.26 8.27 -18.69
CA MET A 409 -10.61 9.34 -17.94
C MET A 409 -10.52 10.66 -18.73
N THR A 410 -10.77 11.78 -18.03
CA THR A 410 -10.64 13.16 -18.54
C THR A 410 -9.24 13.77 -18.33
N GLY A 411 -8.38 13.11 -17.58
CA GLY A 411 -6.99 13.50 -17.34
C GLY A 411 -6.25 12.36 -16.67
N VAL A 412 -4.95 12.23 -16.93
CA VAL A 412 -4.14 11.19 -16.30
C VAL A 412 -2.78 11.76 -15.97
N ILE A 413 -2.28 11.41 -14.79
CA ILE A 413 -0.93 11.66 -14.36
C ILE A 413 -0.34 10.34 -13.85
N GLY A 414 0.50 9.69 -14.66
CA GLY A 414 0.99 8.36 -14.35
C GLY A 414 1.86 8.32 -13.10
N MET A 415 3.04 8.93 -13.20
CA MET A 415 4.00 9.04 -12.12
C MET A 415 4.49 10.48 -11.97
N THR A 416 4.58 10.97 -10.74
CA THR A 416 5.10 12.30 -10.49
C THR A 416 6.12 12.37 -9.39
N SER A 417 7.03 13.33 -9.56
CA SER A 417 7.93 13.80 -8.51
C SER A 417 7.93 15.31 -8.53
N PHE A 418 7.64 15.91 -7.38
CA PHE A 418 7.67 17.35 -7.15
C PHE A 418 8.73 17.64 -6.09
N MET A 419 9.82 18.30 -6.49
CA MET A 419 10.87 18.76 -5.57
C MET A 419 11.38 17.66 -4.62
N SER A 420 11.66 16.48 -5.17
CA SER A 420 12.12 15.31 -4.42
C SER A 420 13.23 14.59 -5.15
N HIS A 421 14.20 14.05 -4.41
CA HIS A 421 15.16 13.10 -4.96
C HIS A 421 14.50 11.73 -5.15
N THR A 422 13.82 11.54 -6.29
CA THR A 422 13.07 10.32 -6.61
C THR A 422 13.69 9.57 -7.79
N ASP A 423 14.10 8.32 -7.56
CA ASP A 423 14.46 7.39 -8.65
C ASP A 423 13.19 6.71 -9.20
N VAL A 424 13.07 6.63 -10.53
CA VAL A 424 11.93 6.03 -11.22
C VAL A 424 12.42 4.98 -12.20
N PHE A 425 12.21 3.68 -11.92
CA PHE A 425 12.78 2.64 -12.77
C PHE A 425 12.01 1.32 -12.84
N TYR A 426 12.16 0.60 -13.95
CA TYR A 426 11.42 -0.65 -14.22
C TYR A 426 9.89 -0.51 -14.14
N ASN A 427 9.33 0.66 -14.41
CA ASN A 427 7.87 0.81 -14.41
C ASN A 427 7.29 0.54 -15.80
N THR A 428 6.09 -0.02 -15.86
CA THR A 428 5.31 -0.14 -17.09
C THR A 428 4.06 0.72 -16.98
N LEU A 429 3.91 1.68 -17.90
CA LEU A 429 2.73 2.49 -18.05
C LEU A 429 2.08 2.21 -19.40
N SER A 430 0.81 1.82 -19.39
CA SER A 430 -0.01 1.64 -20.59
C SER A 430 -1.29 2.46 -20.50
N VAL A 431 -1.50 3.35 -21.46
CA VAL A 431 -2.59 4.33 -21.44
C VAL A 431 -3.30 4.36 -22.79
N ASP A 432 -4.61 4.06 -22.82
CA ASP A 432 -5.46 4.17 -24.01
C ASP A 432 -6.59 5.18 -23.79
N LEU A 433 -6.52 6.35 -24.45
CA LEU A 433 -7.37 7.51 -24.12
C LEU A 433 -8.38 7.88 -25.22
N ASN A 434 -9.54 8.35 -24.76
CA ASN A 434 -10.55 9.05 -25.57
C ASN A 434 -10.69 10.54 -25.19
N GLY A 435 -9.59 11.30 -25.25
CA GLY A 435 -9.70 12.71 -25.67
C GLY A 435 -9.42 13.86 -24.68
N LYS A 436 -8.47 13.74 -23.75
CA LYS A 436 -7.93 14.87 -22.95
C LYS A 436 -6.48 14.61 -22.46
N ASN A 437 -5.84 15.61 -21.79
CA ASN A 437 -4.38 15.68 -21.56
C ASN A 437 -3.84 14.51 -20.74
N SER A 438 -3.00 13.73 -21.39
CA SER A 438 -2.07 12.73 -20.84
C SER A 438 -0.88 13.34 -20.09
N TYR A 439 -0.38 12.75 -19.01
CA TYR A 439 1.01 12.87 -18.54
C TYR A 439 1.46 11.48 -18.13
N GLY A 440 2.45 10.91 -18.83
CA GLY A 440 2.97 9.60 -18.43
C GLY A 440 3.87 9.71 -17.20
N LEU A 441 4.78 10.69 -17.28
CA LEU A 441 5.72 11.06 -16.24
C LEU A 441 5.73 12.58 -16.13
N LEU A 442 5.66 13.11 -14.91
CA LEU A 442 5.65 14.54 -14.66
C LEU A 442 6.60 14.90 -13.52
N PHE A 443 7.63 15.67 -13.83
CA PHE A 443 8.49 16.31 -12.85
C PHE A 443 8.09 17.75 -12.67
N MET A 444 8.04 18.19 -11.42
CA MET A 444 7.67 19.55 -11.07
C MET A 444 8.72 20.16 -10.12
N GLY A 445 8.99 21.46 -10.29
CA GLY A 445 9.94 22.22 -9.47
C GLY A 445 9.45 23.63 -9.20
N ASP A 446 9.86 24.22 -8.08
CA ASP A 446 9.54 25.61 -7.70
C ASP A 446 10.75 26.27 -7.00
N ASP A 447 11.42 27.20 -7.70
CA ASP A 447 12.60 27.90 -7.19
C ASP A 447 12.27 28.91 -6.07
N SER A 448 10.99 29.24 -5.85
CA SER A 448 10.58 30.14 -4.76
C SER A 448 10.66 29.47 -3.39
N LEU A 449 10.70 28.15 -3.35
CA LEU A 449 10.79 27.33 -2.15
C LEU A 449 12.27 27.01 -1.86
N LEU A 450 12.99 28.03 -1.40
CA LEU A 450 14.46 28.07 -1.32
C LEU A 450 15.14 26.92 -0.54
N ASN A 451 14.40 26.16 0.27
CA ASN A 451 14.96 25.08 1.11
C ASN A 451 15.05 23.74 0.37
N TYR A 452 14.44 23.65 -0.81
CA TYR A 452 14.40 22.44 -1.62
C TYR A 452 15.20 22.55 -2.91
N ILE A 453 15.96 23.65 -3.11
CA ILE A 453 16.72 23.93 -4.36
C ILE A 453 17.67 22.80 -4.78
N ASN A 454 18.05 21.92 -3.84
CA ASN A 454 18.96 20.80 -4.11
C ASN A 454 18.24 19.44 -4.31
N GLN A 455 16.91 19.39 -4.23
CA GLN A 455 16.11 18.17 -4.43
C GLN A 455 15.72 18.05 -5.91
N THR A 456 16.65 17.55 -6.74
CA THR A 456 16.35 17.21 -8.13
C THR A 456 15.88 15.76 -8.23
N PRO A 457 14.92 15.44 -9.12
CA PRO A 457 14.57 14.06 -9.41
C PRO A 457 15.81 13.22 -9.73
N GLY A 458 15.78 11.96 -9.30
CA GLY A 458 16.88 11.02 -9.42
C GLY A 458 17.03 10.48 -10.83
N SER A 459 17.32 9.19 -10.94
CA SER A 459 17.50 8.46 -12.20
C SER A 459 16.16 7.96 -12.74
N VAL A 460 15.89 8.20 -14.02
CA VAL A 460 14.73 7.65 -14.74
C VAL A 460 15.22 6.62 -15.74
N THR A 461 15.09 5.33 -15.41
CA THR A 461 15.69 4.25 -16.22
C THR A 461 14.85 3.01 -16.34
N ASN A 462 14.96 2.31 -17.47
CA ASN A 462 14.31 1.02 -17.71
C ASN A 462 12.79 1.05 -17.61
N ASN A 463 12.15 2.19 -17.86
CA ASN A 463 10.70 2.28 -17.87
C ASN A 463 10.14 2.06 -19.27
N ILE A 464 8.92 1.55 -19.37
CA ILE A 464 8.14 1.52 -20.61
C ILE A 464 6.92 2.44 -20.44
N PHE A 465 6.80 3.43 -21.32
CA PHE A 465 5.66 4.33 -21.42
C PHE A 465 4.97 4.14 -22.77
N SER A 466 3.89 3.37 -22.79
CA SER A 466 3.05 3.11 -23.96
C SER A 466 1.79 3.98 -23.92
N LEU A 467 1.79 5.06 -24.70
CA LEU A 467 0.72 6.06 -24.72
C LEU A 467 -0.02 6.04 -26.06
N LYS A 468 -1.34 5.87 -26.01
CA LYS A 468 -2.20 5.81 -27.19
C LYS A 468 -3.41 6.74 -27.05
N SER A 469 -3.75 7.44 -28.13
CA SER A 469 -4.98 8.24 -28.22
C SER A 469 -5.56 8.26 -29.61
N VAL A 470 -6.88 8.37 -29.67
CA VAL A 470 -7.66 8.41 -30.91
C VAL A 470 -8.20 9.80 -31.23
N SER A 471 -7.76 10.88 -30.55
CA SER A 471 -8.20 12.25 -30.86
C SER A 471 -7.08 13.31 -30.80
N PHE A 472 -7.11 14.22 -31.79
CA PHE A 472 -6.18 15.35 -32.00
C PHE A 472 -5.98 16.33 -30.83
N ALA A 473 -6.83 16.30 -29.79
CA ALA A 473 -6.88 17.38 -28.81
C ALA A 473 -5.96 17.19 -27.61
N ALA A 474 -5.41 16.00 -27.35
CA ALA A 474 -4.65 15.80 -26.12
C ALA A 474 -3.95 14.44 -25.94
N CYS A 475 -2.65 14.40 -26.21
CA CYS A 475 -1.72 13.60 -25.39
C CYS A 475 -0.56 14.52 -25.06
N GLY A 476 -0.27 14.73 -23.79
CA GLY A 476 1.10 14.99 -23.35
C GLY A 476 1.56 13.72 -22.62
N LEU A 477 2.75 13.56 -22.08
CA LEU A 477 3.96 14.38 -22.02
C LEU A 477 4.94 13.49 -21.21
N ILE A 478 6.24 13.62 -21.44
CA ILE A 478 7.16 13.57 -20.30
C ILE A 478 7.33 15.01 -19.88
N GLY A 479 6.62 15.41 -18.83
CA GLY A 479 6.57 16.80 -18.39
C GLY A 479 7.70 17.15 -17.47
N VAL A 480 8.32 18.31 -17.72
CA VAL A 480 9.28 18.93 -16.81
C VAL A 480 8.78 20.36 -16.57
N LEU A 481 7.93 20.53 -15.57
CA LEU A 481 7.25 21.78 -15.28
C LEU A 481 7.96 22.56 -14.17
N GLU A 482 8.51 23.73 -14.50
CA GLU A 482 9.07 24.65 -13.53
C GLU A 482 8.02 25.72 -13.18
N MET A 483 7.47 25.67 -11.97
CA MET A 483 6.29 26.47 -11.62
C MET A 483 6.62 27.94 -11.32
N MET A 484 7.71 28.26 -10.63
CA MET A 484 8.06 29.67 -10.36
C MET A 484 9.57 29.87 -10.29
N LYS A 485 10.07 30.90 -11.00
CA LYS A 485 11.48 31.29 -11.02
C LYS A 485 11.74 32.50 -10.12
N ALA A 486 12.28 32.27 -8.92
CA ALA A 486 12.59 33.36 -7.98
C ALA A 486 13.88 34.12 -8.29
N THR A 487 14.83 33.50 -9.01
CA THR A 487 16.11 34.11 -9.37
C THR A 487 16.34 34.09 -10.88
N ALA A 488 16.93 35.14 -11.44
CA ALA A 488 17.24 35.23 -12.88
C ALA A 488 18.35 34.26 -13.33
N ASP A 489 18.82 33.35 -12.48
CA ASP A 489 19.84 32.38 -12.84
C ASP A 489 19.27 31.32 -13.77
N ALA A 490 19.82 31.24 -14.98
CA ALA A 490 19.39 30.34 -16.04
C ALA A 490 19.77 28.86 -15.81
N ASN A 491 20.29 28.52 -14.63
CA ASN A 491 21.01 27.27 -14.37
C ASN A 491 20.39 26.39 -13.26
N VAL A 492 19.26 26.77 -12.68
CA VAL A 492 18.52 25.92 -11.72
C VAL A 492 17.34 25.33 -12.48
N ASN A 493 17.38 24.02 -12.72
CA ASN A 493 16.28 23.24 -13.34
C ASN A 493 15.89 22.15 -12.33
N MET A 494 15.18 22.54 -11.27
CA MET A 494 14.81 21.66 -10.15
C MET A 494 13.99 20.45 -10.60
N ALA A 495 13.23 20.57 -11.70
CA ALA A 495 12.42 19.50 -12.26
C ALA A 495 13.18 18.56 -13.22
N SER A 496 14.44 18.86 -13.58
CA SER A 496 15.21 17.97 -14.46
C SER A 496 15.76 16.76 -13.69
N PRO A 497 15.50 15.51 -14.14
CA PRO A 497 16.09 14.33 -13.53
C PRO A 497 17.60 14.28 -13.73
N SER A 498 18.28 13.71 -12.74
CA SER A 498 19.73 13.52 -12.73
C SER A 498 20.23 12.46 -13.71
N GLU A 499 19.36 11.60 -14.25
CA GLU A 499 19.61 10.71 -15.40
C GLU A 499 18.29 10.38 -16.11
N PHE A 500 18.35 10.23 -17.44
CA PHE A 500 17.21 9.75 -18.24
C PHE A 500 17.70 8.88 -19.41
N LYS A 501 17.69 7.56 -19.26
CA LYS A 501 18.30 6.61 -20.21
C LYS A 501 17.61 5.24 -20.17
N ASN A 502 17.77 4.44 -21.23
CA ASN A 502 17.16 3.11 -21.32
C ASN A 502 15.65 3.12 -21.00
N ASN A 503 14.89 4.08 -21.52
CA ASN A 503 13.44 4.07 -21.44
C ASN A 503 12.84 3.79 -22.83
N ASP A 504 11.74 3.04 -22.87
CA ASP A 504 10.91 2.92 -24.06
C ASP A 504 9.74 3.89 -23.98
N ILE A 505 9.65 4.81 -24.94
CA ILE A 505 8.55 5.77 -25.03
C ILE A 505 7.86 5.56 -26.36
N PHE A 506 6.80 4.75 -26.30
CA PHE A 506 6.01 4.40 -27.45
C PHE A 506 4.74 5.23 -27.49
N VAL A 507 4.59 6.04 -28.53
CA VAL A 507 3.42 6.91 -28.69
C VAL A 507 2.77 6.65 -30.04
N THR A 508 1.45 6.40 -30.02
CA THR A 508 0.67 6.08 -31.23
C THR A 508 -0.64 6.87 -31.33
N GLY A 509 -1.18 6.93 -32.55
CA GLY A 509 -2.40 7.67 -32.87
C GLY A 509 -2.14 9.14 -33.18
N ASP A 510 -3.09 10.01 -32.86
CA ASP A 510 -2.97 11.47 -33.05
C ASP A 510 -2.22 12.16 -31.89
N CYS A 511 -1.55 11.38 -31.03
CA CYS A 511 -0.76 11.91 -29.93
C CYS A 511 0.44 12.72 -30.42
N THR A 512 0.73 13.83 -29.73
CA THR A 512 2.00 14.57 -29.87
C THR A 512 2.87 14.29 -28.65
N THR A 513 4.12 13.86 -28.84
CA THR A 513 5.12 13.80 -27.76
C THR A 513 5.77 15.15 -27.58
N GLU A 514 5.75 15.65 -26.36
CA GLU A 514 6.35 16.94 -26.01
C GLU A 514 7.10 16.79 -24.68
N ILE A 515 8.23 17.48 -24.55
CA ILE A 515 8.79 17.84 -23.24
C ILE A 515 8.43 19.30 -23.09
N LEU A 516 7.41 19.56 -22.28
CA LEU A 516 7.02 20.93 -21.96
C LEU A 516 7.99 21.40 -20.89
N TYR A 517 8.88 22.31 -21.25
CA TYR A 517 9.60 23.16 -20.30
C TYR A 517 8.90 24.52 -20.29
N SER A 518 8.11 24.80 -19.26
CA SER A 518 7.40 26.08 -19.13
C SER A 518 7.58 26.66 -17.75
N ASP A 519 7.99 27.93 -17.67
CA ASP A 519 7.88 28.78 -16.49
C ASP A 519 6.44 29.31 -16.41
N ILE A 520 5.69 28.99 -15.35
CA ILE A 520 4.28 29.37 -15.18
C ILE A 520 4.08 30.89 -15.24
N GLN A 521 5.12 31.70 -14.99
CA GLN A 521 5.04 33.16 -14.97
C GLN A 521 5.02 33.82 -16.38
N THR A 522 5.20 33.06 -17.47
CA THR A 522 5.31 33.65 -18.84
C THR A 522 4.37 33.06 -19.89
N VAL A 523 3.16 32.64 -19.52
CA VAL A 523 2.13 32.24 -20.49
C VAL A 523 1.43 33.46 -21.13
N SER A 524 2.15 34.15 -22.04
CA SER A 524 1.61 34.62 -23.33
C SER A 524 2.71 35.25 -24.23
N PRO A 525 3.08 34.64 -25.38
CA PRO A 525 2.61 33.36 -25.91
C PRO A 525 3.13 32.18 -25.06
N PRO A 526 2.63 30.95 -25.28
CA PRO A 526 3.13 29.76 -24.57
C PRO A 526 4.65 29.70 -24.70
N GLY A 527 5.32 29.13 -23.70
CA GLY A 527 6.75 28.85 -23.73
C GLY A 527 7.18 28.22 -25.05
N THR A 528 8.50 28.16 -25.28
CA THR A 528 9.02 27.59 -26.52
C THR A 528 8.66 26.11 -26.56
N ARG A 529 7.53 25.78 -27.19
CA ARG A 529 7.02 24.42 -27.38
C ARG A 529 8.07 23.66 -28.19
N LEU A 530 8.88 22.84 -27.53
CA LEU A 530 9.86 22.01 -28.21
C LEU A 530 9.19 20.68 -28.52
N ASP A 531 8.56 20.63 -29.70
CA ASP A 531 8.00 19.38 -30.21
C ASP A 531 9.14 18.34 -30.35
N ILE A 532 9.17 17.36 -29.45
CA ILE A 532 10.06 16.19 -29.56
C ILE A 532 9.37 15.22 -30.52
N ASN A 533 9.42 15.55 -31.81
CA ASN A 533 8.79 14.75 -32.87
C ASN A 533 9.61 13.49 -33.26
N SER A 534 10.67 13.15 -32.51
CA SER A 534 11.44 11.92 -32.71
C SER A 534 12.33 11.58 -31.51
N ILE A 535 12.68 10.30 -31.36
CA ILE A 535 13.68 9.80 -30.39
C ILE A 535 15.02 10.53 -30.48
N ASN A 536 15.36 11.08 -31.65
CA ASN A 536 16.55 11.91 -31.83
C ASN A 536 16.46 13.19 -31.00
N ASN A 537 15.30 13.84 -30.91
CA ASN A 537 15.12 15.05 -30.10
C ASN A 537 15.27 14.75 -28.60
N LEU A 538 14.79 13.57 -28.15
CA LEU A 538 14.94 13.09 -26.78
C LEU A 538 16.41 12.83 -26.43
N ASN A 539 17.11 12.08 -27.27
CA ASN A 539 18.54 11.76 -27.07
C ASN A 539 19.47 12.97 -27.31
N ASN A 540 19.00 14.02 -28.00
CA ASN A 540 19.75 15.26 -28.26
C ASN A 540 19.62 16.31 -27.14
N LYS A 541 19.06 15.96 -25.97
CA LYS A 541 18.91 16.85 -24.80
C LYS A 541 18.03 18.09 -25.02
N LEU A 542 17.13 18.09 -26.01
CA LEU A 542 16.27 19.26 -26.24
C LEU A 542 15.25 19.40 -25.09
N GLY A 543 15.36 20.47 -24.30
CA GLY A 543 14.48 20.76 -23.14
C GLY A 543 15.08 20.44 -21.76
N PHE A 544 16.28 19.83 -21.71
CA PHE A 544 17.02 19.55 -20.46
C PHE A 544 18.21 20.49 -20.28
N ARG A 545 18.80 20.51 -19.08
CA ARG A 545 19.96 21.34 -18.72
C ARG A 545 21.17 21.06 -19.64
N PRO A 546 21.71 22.06 -20.37
CA PRO A 546 22.81 21.85 -21.32
C PRO A 546 24.14 21.40 -20.70
N ASP A 547 24.38 21.73 -19.43
CA ASP A 547 25.58 21.41 -18.66
C ASP A 547 25.41 20.18 -17.73
N ASP A 548 24.28 19.49 -17.82
CA ASP A 548 24.06 18.25 -17.08
C ASP A 548 24.89 17.10 -17.70
N PRO A 549 25.82 16.48 -16.93
CA PRO A 549 26.73 15.44 -17.41
C PRO A 549 26.03 14.12 -17.79
N THR A 550 24.71 14.03 -17.66
CA THR A 550 23.89 12.86 -18.02
C THR A 550 24.14 12.31 -19.41
N VAL A 551 24.23 10.98 -19.48
CA VAL A 551 24.27 10.22 -20.73
C VAL A 551 22.83 9.80 -21.06
N PHE A 552 22.18 10.52 -21.96
CA PHE A 552 20.87 10.16 -22.54
C PHE A 552 21.09 9.13 -23.67
N SER A 553 21.44 7.90 -23.32
CA SER A 553 21.66 6.82 -24.30
C SER A 553 20.60 5.74 -24.21
N ASN A 554 20.38 5.05 -25.32
CA ASN A 554 19.59 3.82 -25.39
C ASN A 554 18.10 3.97 -25.02
N ASN A 555 17.55 5.18 -25.03
CA ASN A 555 16.10 5.31 -25.09
C ASN A 555 15.60 4.80 -26.45
N ILE A 556 14.50 4.07 -26.44
CA ILE A 556 13.84 3.55 -27.64
C ILE A 556 12.45 4.19 -27.80
N SER A 557 11.91 4.12 -29.01
CA SER A 557 10.56 4.60 -29.32
C SER A 557 9.97 3.66 -30.37
N GLU A 558 9.71 2.44 -29.94
CA GLU A 558 9.18 1.35 -30.76
C GLU A 558 8.05 0.66 -30.00
N ASP A 559 7.21 -0.11 -30.69
CA ASP A 559 6.12 -0.83 -30.02
C ASP A 559 6.73 -1.80 -29.00
N PRO A 560 6.37 -1.74 -27.70
CA PRO A 560 6.91 -2.65 -26.70
C PRO A 560 6.46 -4.10 -26.93
N LEU A 561 5.47 -4.33 -27.81
CA LEU A 561 4.95 -5.66 -28.16
C LEU A 561 4.59 -6.48 -26.92
N PHE A 562 3.70 -5.91 -26.09
CA PHE A 562 3.09 -6.59 -24.95
C PHE A 562 2.30 -7.84 -25.39
N THR A 563 2.25 -8.85 -24.53
CA THR A 563 1.58 -10.13 -24.81
C THR A 563 0.07 -9.97 -24.99
N ASN A 564 -0.63 -9.30 -24.06
CA ASN A 564 -2.07 -9.07 -24.15
C ASN A 564 -2.57 -7.94 -23.23
N THR A 565 -2.48 -6.69 -23.72
CA THR A 565 -2.91 -5.51 -22.96
C THR A 565 -4.39 -5.50 -22.59
N ILE A 566 -5.27 -6.11 -23.40
CA ILE A 566 -6.72 -6.19 -23.12
C ILE A 566 -7.00 -7.04 -21.88
N ALA A 567 -6.14 -8.03 -21.60
CA ALA A 567 -6.25 -8.87 -20.41
C ALA A 567 -5.40 -8.37 -19.23
N GLY A 568 -4.80 -7.18 -19.32
CA GLY A 568 -3.87 -6.67 -18.31
C GLY A 568 -2.49 -7.35 -18.31
N ASP A 569 -2.17 -8.13 -19.34
CA ASP A 569 -0.87 -8.82 -19.45
C ASP A 569 0.13 -7.96 -20.23
N PHE A 570 0.97 -7.24 -19.47
CA PHE A 570 2.03 -6.37 -19.97
C PHE A 570 3.41 -7.05 -20.02
N THR A 571 3.46 -8.39 -19.99
CA THR A 571 4.71 -9.10 -20.26
C THR A 571 5.14 -8.88 -21.72
N LEU A 572 6.45 -8.90 -21.98
CA LEU A 572 6.99 -8.67 -23.32
C LEU A 572 6.89 -9.93 -24.20
N THR A 573 6.62 -9.77 -25.49
CA THR A 573 6.80 -10.87 -26.45
C THR A 573 8.29 -11.05 -26.80
N GLY A 574 8.67 -12.21 -27.35
CA GLY A 574 10.07 -12.49 -27.70
C GLY A 574 10.64 -11.68 -28.88
N ALA A 575 9.84 -10.80 -29.48
CA ALA A 575 10.26 -9.87 -30.53
C ALA A 575 10.30 -8.42 -30.04
N SER A 576 10.00 -8.18 -28.75
CA SER A 576 9.97 -6.85 -28.17
C SER A 576 11.35 -6.18 -28.26
N PRO A 577 11.41 -4.89 -28.64
CA PRO A 577 12.63 -4.10 -28.58
C PRO A 577 13.04 -3.75 -27.14
N ALA A 578 12.14 -3.95 -26.16
CA ALA A 578 12.40 -3.70 -24.74
C ALA A 578 13.01 -4.90 -24.00
N LEU A 579 13.05 -6.08 -24.65
CA LEU A 579 13.66 -7.29 -24.13
C LEU A 579 15.19 -7.16 -24.14
N ASP A 580 15.87 -7.57 -23.06
CA ASP A 580 17.33 -7.57 -22.92
C ASP A 580 17.99 -6.24 -23.32
N SER A 581 17.33 -5.12 -23.03
CA SER A 581 17.75 -3.78 -23.51
C SER A 581 17.84 -2.74 -22.39
N GLY A 582 17.57 -3.15 -21.15
CA GLY A 582 17.68 -2.34 -19.95
C GLY A 582 19.07 -2.38 -19.32
N LEU A 583 19.29 -1.48 -18.37
CA LEU A 583 20.47 -1.39 -17.54
C LEU A 583 20.18 -2.00 -16.16
N MET A 584 21.03 -2.89 -15.66
CA MET A 584 20.87 -3.40 -14.29
C MET A 584 21.05 -2.26 -13.27
N PHE A 585 20.02 -2.03 -12.45
CA PHE A 585 20.06 -1.04 -11.37
C PHE A 585 20.95 -1.54 -10.22
N GLU A 586 20.59 -2.68 -9.62
CA GLU A 586 21.40 -3.38 -8.63
C GLU A 586 21.23 -4.91 -8.74
N ALA A 587 22.23 -5.66 -8.28
CA ALA A 587 22.18 -7.12 -8.30
C ALA A 587 21.12 -7.68 -7.33
N GLY A 588 20.35 -8.68 -7.77
CA GLY A 588 19.37 -9.37 -6.92
C GLY A 588 17.98 -8.74 -6.91
N TRP A 589 17.75 -7.67 -7.66
CA TRP A 589 16.41 -7.12 -7.89
C TRP A 589 15.51 -8.13 -8.57
N LYS A 590 14.23 -8.11 -8.18
CA LYS A 590 13.16 -8.92 -8.76
C LYS A 590 12.20 -8.04 -9.53
N ASP A 591 11.55 -8.61 -10.53
CA ASP A 591 10.41 -8.00 -11.23
C ASP A 591 9.14 -8.02 -10.36
N ILE A 592 8.04 -7.49 -10.88
CA ILE A 592 6.75 -7.42 -10.17
C ILE A 592 6.18 -8.80 -9.78
N THR A 593 6.59 -9.88 -10.47
CA THR A 593 6.15 -11.26 -10.19
C THR A 593 7.09 -12.01 -9.25
N GLY A 594 8.19 -11.39 -8.82
CA GLY A 594 9.22 -12.01 -7.98
C GLY A 594 10.32 -12.74 -8.76
N THR A 595 10.37 -12.61 -10.09
CA THR A 595 11.40 -13.17 -10.97
C THR A 595 12.70 -12.38 -10.84
N LEU A 596 13.83 -13.06 -10.64
CA LEU A 596 15.14 -12.40 -10.50
C LEU A 596 15.60 -11.76 -11.82
N ARG A 597 16.24 -10.59 -11.75
CA ARG A 597 16.85 -9.93 -12.91
C ARG A 597 18.37 -10.15 -12.96
N PRO A 598 18.99 -10.40 -14.13
CA PRO A 598 18.37 -10.65 -15.43
C PRO A 598 18.03 -12.14 -15.61
N GLN A 599 17.04 -12.45 -16.46
CA GLN A 599 16.81 -13.81 -16.97
C GLN A 599 17.52 -14.06 -18.32
N GLY A 600 17.78 -13.00 -19.09
CA GLY A 600 18.57 -13.04 -20.32
C GLY A 600 19.98 -12.42 -20.17
N PRO A 601 20.62 -12.06 -21.30
CA PRO A 601 21.92 -11.38 -21.29
C PRO A 601 21.94 -10.03 -20.56
N GLU A 602 20.85 -9.28 -20.62
CA GLU A 602 20.66 -7.99 -19.94
C GLU A 602 19.29 -7.99 -19.25
N VAL A 603 18.95 -6.92 -18.51
CA VAL A 603 17.61 -6.82 -17.89
C VAL A 603 16.60 -6.32 -18.92
N ASP A 604 15.34 -6.71 -18.77
CA ASP A 604 14.26 -6.14 -19.55
C ASP A 604 13.91 -4.73 -19.07
N MET A 605 13.43 -3.87 -19.99
CA MET A 605 12.74 -2.64 -19.59
C MET A 605 11.31 -2.96 -19.13
N GLY A 606 10.77 -2.15 -18.23
CA GLY A 606 9.43 -2.30 -17.67
C GLY A 606 9.38 -3.20 -16.43
N ALA A 607 8.17 -3.40 -15.92
CA ALA A 607 7.91 -4.06 -14.62
C ALA A 607 8.13 -5.57 -14.60
N TYR A 608 8.22 -6.20 -15.76
CA TYR A 608 8.37 -7.64 -15.92
C TYR A 608 9.79 -7.99 -16.40
N GLU A 609 10.24 -9.18 -16.03
CA GLU A 609 11.46 -9.82 -16.53
C GLU A 609 11.11 -11.19 -17.13
N LYS A 610 11.59 -11.49 -18.33
CA LYS A 610 11.16 -12.67 -19.09
C LYS A 610 12.19 -13.78 -19.22
#